data_AF-A0A2G5TW20-F1
#
_entry.id   AF-A0A2G5TW20-F1
#
_cell.length_a   1.000
_cell.length_b   1.000
_cell.length_c   1.000
_cell.angle_alpha   90.00
_cell.angle_beta   90.00
_cell.angle_gamma   90.00
#
_symmetry.space_group_name_H-M   'P 1'
#
loop_
_entity.id
_entity.type
_entity.pdbx_description
1 polymer ?
#
loop_
_entity_poly.entity_id
_entity_poly.type
_entity_poly.pdbx_seq_one_letter_code
_entity_poly.pdbx_strand_id
1 'polypeptide(L)'
;MVFIAILATVCLHATGTKLVSTTKEEYLKELNELRRNAAKKYQIPNMYKLFWNDTLAEESLRDNYRGIWATRRKTYRDSDPLTEDRDLNSDLAEDNRAALVEEYKKEEDLHELEILTPGQQKIGCIEWDKEPYETYCFLEPEGSGNSWNIPQGDPGSDCAQGFENDDGLCSPEIEPTPTAHATGTTFTRTTKEEYLKDLNELRREVAKKYRIPNMYELFWDNVAAEEALVTDKDGLGETKRRTFRDSDPFTEVRDLDSDLDFDNRAALVEEYGDSDYIRAERVRLMKVMSMSIDSCLATLR
;
A
#
# COMPACT_ATOMS: atom_id res chain seq x y z
N MET A 1 38.38 48.00 23.68
CA MET A 1 38.05 46.71 24.34
C MET A 1 37.05 47.06 25.42
N VAL A 2 35.79 46.64 25.37
CA VAL A 2 35.32 45.26 25.53
C VAL A 2 34.00 45.09 24.75
N PHE A 3 33.89 44.00 23.99
CA PHE A 3 32.67 43.55 23.33
C PHE A 3 31.73 42.91 24.36
N ILE A 4 30.47 43.34 24.43
CA ILE A 4 29.42 42.65 25.19
C ILE A 4 28.67 41.76 24.20
N ALA A 5 28.93 40.45 24.29
CA ALA A 5 28.24 39.43 23.52
C ALA A 5 26.84 39.21 24.10
N ILE A 6 25.82 39.41 23.28
CA ILE A 6 24.43 39.04 23.58
C ILE A 6 24.34 37.53 23.32
N LEU A 7 24.20 36.74 24.39
CA LEU A 7 23.79 35.33 24.29
C LEU A 7 22.33 35.30 23.81
N ALA A 8 22.13 35.03 22.52
CA ALA A 8 20.85 34.60 22.00
C ALA A 8 20.69 33.11 22.32
N THR A 9 20.02 32.82 23.43
CA THR A 9 19.52 31.47 23.74
C THR A 9 18.42 31.16 22.74
N VAL A 10 18.76 30.47 21.66
CA VAL A 10 17.77 29.90 20.74
C VAL A 10 17.19 28.67 21.43
N CYS A 11 16.04 28.83 22.08
CA CYS A 11 15.21 27.71 22.44
C CYS A 11 14.59 27.15 21.15
N LEU A 12 15.18 26.10 20.58
CA LEU A 12 14.46 25.21 19.66
C LEU A 12 13.39 24.50 20.49
N HIS A 13 12.21 25.11 20.59
CA HIS A 13 11.00 24.34 20.91
C HIS A 13 10.64 23.60 19.63
N ALA A 14 10.89 22.29 19.60
CA ALA A 14 10.30 21.41 18.62
C ALA A 14 8.78 21.42 18.87
N THR A 15 8.07 22.31 18.20
CA THR A 15 6.62 22.25 18.12
C THR A 15 6.29 20.97 17.37
N GLY A 16 5.65 20.01 18.04
CA GLY A 16 5.09 18.82 17.41
C GLY A 16 4.17 19.24 16.28
N THR A 17 4.69 19.17 15.06
CA THR A 17 3.91 19.33 13.85
C THR A 17 3.17 18.02 13.64
N LYS A 18 1.84 18.05 13.82
CA LYS A 18 0.95 17.02 13.28
C LYS A 18 1.45 16.68 11.87
N LEU A 19 1.59 15.40 11.59
CA LEU A 19 2.14 14.90 10.35
C LEU A 19 1.14 15.13 9.20
N VAL A 20 1.00 16.38 8.74
CA VAL A 20 0.07 16.82 7.69
C VAL A 20 0.78 16.78 6.34
N SER A 21 1.37 15.63 6.00
CA SER A 21 1.97 15.46 4.68
C SER A 21 0.87 15.10 3.67
N THR A 22 0.93 15.64 2.45
CA THR A 22 -0.09 15.40 1.41
C THR A 22 0.31 14.33 0.40
N THR A 23 1.58 13.91 0.39
CA THR A 23 2.13 12.94 -0.57
C THR A 23 2.84 11.79 0.15
N LYS A 24 2.93 10.63 -0.50
CA LYS A 24 3.64 9.46 0.07
C LYS A 24 5.13 9.76 0.28
N GLU A 25 5.74 10.55 -0.60
CA GLU A 25 7.14 10.94 -0.55
C GLU A 25 7.44 11.84 0.64
N GLU A 26 6.60 12.86 0.86
CA GLU A 26 6.73 13.77 2.02
C GLU A 26 6.51 13.02 3.33
N TYR A 27 5.51 12.12 3.39
CA TYR A 27 5.20 11.32 4.58
C TYR A 27 6.37 10.40 4.93
N LEU A 28 6.89 9.68 3.93
CA LEU A 28 8.03 8.79 4.12
C LEU A 28 9.29 9.54 4.55
N LYS A 29 9.50 10.75 4.01
CA LYS A 29 10.61 11.62 4.40
C LYS A 29 10.51 11.99 5.88
N GLU A 30 9.34 12.44 6.33
CA GLU A 30 9.13 12.84 7.72
C GLU A 30 9.31 11.65 8.70
N LEU A 31 8.77 10.48 8.38
CA LEU A 31 8.97 9.27 9.18
C LEU A 31 10.44 8.87 9.27
N ASN A 32 11.18 8.96 8.16
CA ASN A 32 12.61 8.64 8.18
C ASN A 32 13.43 9.66 8.96
N GLU A 33 13.09 10.95 8.92
CA GLU A 33 13.70 11.95 9.81
C GLU A 33 13.41 11.64 11.29
N LEU A 34 12.18 11.26 11.62
CA LEU A 34 11.80 10.84 12.96
C LEU A 34 12.63 9.63 13.43
N ARG A 35 12.71 8.57 12.61
CA ARG A 35 13.50 7.37 12.89
C ARG A 35 14.98 7.70 13.07
N ARG A 36 15.52 8.60 12.25
CA ARG A 36 16.92 9.05 12.36
C ARG A 36 17.18 9.79 13.67
N ASN A 37 16.29 10.70 14.05
CA ASN A 37 16.38 11.45 15.29
C ASN A 37 16.29 10.51 16.51
N ALA A 38 15.38 9.53 16.47
CA ALA A 38 15.26 8.50 17.50
C ALA A 38 16.53 7.64 17.57
N ALA A 39 17.06 7.18 16.43
CA ALA A 39 18.28 6.38 16.40
C ALA A 39 19.46 7.10 17.05
N LYS A 40 19.64 8.39 16.72
CA LYS A 40 20.68 9.25 17.32
C LYS A 40 20.46 9.50 18.81
N LYS A 41 19.22 9.77 19.22
CA LYS A 41 18.87 10.06 20.62
C LYS A 41 19.03 8.83 21.53
N TYR A 42 18.60 7.67 21.07
CA TYR A 42 18.51 6.43 21.87
C TYR A 42 19.61 5.42 21.56
N GLN A 43 20.60 5.81 20.75
CA GLN A 43 21.76 5.01 20.37
C GLN A 43 21.34 3.64 19.80
N ILE A 44 20.48 3.67 18.77
CA ILE A 44 19.95 2.48 18.12
C ILE A 44 20.83 2.17 16.90
N PRO A 45 21.64 1.10 16.92
CA PRO A 45 22.62 0.86 15.87
C PRO A 45 22.04 0.20 14.61
N ASN A 46 20.83 -0.37 14.69
CA ASN A 46 20.19 -1.18 13.65
C ASN A 46 18.85 -0.59 13.14
N MET A 47 18.70 0.75 13.15
CA MET A 47 17.48 1.41 12.69
C MET A 47 17.42 1.43 11.16
N TYR A 48 16.50 0.69 10.54
CA TYR A 48 16.38 0.69 9.07
C TYR A 48 15.63 1.92 8.54
N LYS A 49 15.99 2.36 7.33
CA LYS A 49 15.21 3.35 6.57
C LYS A 49 13.93 2.69 6.05
N LEU A 50 12.80 3.37 6.18
CA LEU A 50 11.53 2.94 5.60
C LEU A 50 11.47 3.28 4.11
N PHE A 51 10.94 2.35 3.33
CA PHE A 51 10.60 2.49 1.92
C PHE A 51 9.10 2.31 1.72
N TRP A 52 8.54 3.07 0.79
CA TRP A 52 7.14 2.87 0.43
C TRP A 52 6.95 1.57 -0.34
N ASN A 53 5.89 0.82 -0.03
CA ASN A 53 5.55 -0.41 -0.73
C ASN A 53 4.04 -0.42 -1.07
N ASP A 54 3.72 -0.27 -2.35
CA ASP A 54 2.34 -0.25 -2.85
C ASP A 54 1.64 -1.60 -2.66
N THR A 55 2.35 -2.72 -2.78
CA THR A 55 1.77 -4.06 -2.53
C THR A 55 1.34 -4.22 -1.07
N LEU A 56 2.15 -3.72 -0.13
CA LEU A 56 1.84 -3.73 1.31
C LEU A 56 0.64 -2.82 1.62
N ALA A 57 0.50 -1.69 0.91
CA ALA A 57 -0.68 -0.85 0.98
C ALA A 57 -1.92 -1.62 0.48
N GLU A 58 -1.86 -2.31 -0.65
CA GLU A 58 -3.00 -3.12 -1.14
C GLU A 58 -3.34 -4.29 -0.22
N GLU A 59 -2.34 -4.95 0.38
CA GLU A 59 -2.57 -5.99 1.39
C GLU A 59 -3.26 -5.46 2.64
N SER A 60 -3.16 -4.16 2.90
CA SER A 60 -3.84 -3.54 4.02
C SER A 60 -5.36 -3.51 3.89
N LEU A 61 -5.87 -3.62 2.66
CA LEU A 61 -7.29 -3.74 2.34
C LEU A 61 -7.86 -5.12 2.66
N ARG A 62 -7.00 -6.13 2.83
CA ARG A 62 -7.44 -7.51 3.09
C ARG A 62 -7.73 -7.64 4.59
N ASP A 63 -9.01 -7.71 4.92
CA ASP A 63 -9.57 -7.74 6.28
C ASP A 63 -9.30 -9.07 7.06
N ASN A 64 -8.12 -9.69 6.86
CA ASN A 64 -7.70 -10.89 7.58
C ASN A 64 -6.35 -10.68 8.28
N TYR A 65 -6.44 -10.10 9.48
CA TYR A 65 -5.30 -9.73 10.32
C TYR A 65 -4.86 -10.82 11.32
N ARG A 66 -5.36 -12.06 11.19
CA ARG A 66 -5.03 -13.13 12.14
C ARG A 66 -3.72 -13.82 11.78
N GLY A 67 -2.71 -13.71 12.65
CA GLY A 67 -1.44 -14.45 12.54
C GLY A 67 -0.31 -13.72 11.83
N ILE A 68 -0.55 -12.48 11.38
CA ILE A 68 0.41 -11.64 10.68
C ILE A 68 1.41 -10.95 11.62
N TRP A 69 1.10 -10.83 12.92
CA TRP A 69 1.88 -10.09 13.92
C TRP A 69 3.29 -10.63 14.20
N ALA A 70 3.68 -11.75 13.60
CA ALA A 70 5.07 -12.22 13.65
C ALA A 70 5.98 -11.41 12.72
N THR A 71 5.45 -10.97 11.57
CA THR A 71 6.21 -10.35 10.49
C THR A 71 5.70 -8.96 10.09
N ARG A 72 4.67 -8.44 10.77
CA ARG A 72 4.18 -7.09 10.49
C ARG A 72 3.51 -6.41 11.67
N ARG A 73 3.46 -5.08 11.60
CA ARG A 73 2.75 -4.20 12.54
C ARG A 73 1.80 -3.26 11.80
N LYS A 74 0.83 -2.71 12.53
CA LYS A 74 -0.11 -1.70 12.02
C LYS A 74 0.16 -0.34 12.65
N THR A 75 -0.24 0.72 11.97
CA THR A 75 -0.32 2.07 12.55
C THR A 75 -1.31 2.92 11.74
N TYR A 76 -1.62 4.11 12.21
CA TYR A 76 -2.54 5.05 11.55
C TYR A 76 -1.76 6.31 11.18
N ARG A 77 -1.69 6.68 9.90
CA ARG A 77 -0.97 7.90 9.46
C ARG A 77 -1.55 9.18 10.08
N ASP A 78 -2.85 9.21 10.29
CA ASP A 78 -3.54 10.39 10.83
C ASP A 78 -3.52 10.44 12.36
N SER A 79 -3.02 9.38 13.00
CA SER A 79 -2.57 9.46 14.38
C SER A 79 -1.31 10.33 14.43
N ASP A 80 -1.14 11.10 15.49
CA ASP A 80 0.12 11.81 15.68
C ASP A 80 1.15 10.76 16.14
N PRO A 81 2.16 10.39 15.32
CA PRO A 81 3.15 9.40 15.72
C PRO A 81 4.08 9.93 16.84
N LEU A 82 3.86 11.16 17.28
CA LEU A 82 4.50 11.84 18.40
C LEU A 82 3.50 12.22 19.50
N THR A 83 2.32 11.59 19.55
CA THR A 83 1.57 11.60 20.80
C THR A 83 2.51 11.17 21.94
N GLU A 84 2.51 11.88 23.06
CA GLU A 84 3.26 11.43 24.24
C GLU A 84 2.41 10.41 25.01
N ASP A 85 1.82 9.41 24.32
CA ASP A 85 1.08 8.33 24.98
C ASP A 85 2.05 7.42 25.74
N ARG A 86 3.31 7.36 25.27
CA ARG A 86 4.39 6.56 25.86
C ARG A 86 5.56 7.41 26.32
N ASP A 87 6.16 7.01 27.45
CA ASP A 87 7.46 7.54 27.88
C ASP A 87 8.58 6.80 27.13
N LEU A 88 8.91 7.30 25.94
CA LEU A 88 9.97 6.71 25.09
C LEU A 88 11.34 6.69 25.77
N ASN A 89 11.63 7.60 26.72
CA ASN A 89 12.90 7.54 27.44
C ASN A 89 12.94 6.35 28.39
N SER A 90 11.82 6.06 29.05
CA SER A 90 11.66 4.86 29.87
C SER A 90 11.68 3.61 28.99
N ASP A 91 10.83 3.53 27.97
CA ASP A 91 10.67 2.31 27.16
C ASP A 91 11.95 1.89 26.43
N LEU A 92 12.70 2.86 25.91
CA LEU A 92 13.89 2.60 25.11
C LEU A 92 15.19 2.54 25.92
N ALA A 93 15.11 2.76 27.24
CA ALA A 93 16.23 2.52 28.16
C ALA A 93 16.63 1.04 28.10
N GLU A 94 17.94 0.78 28.12
CA GLU A 94 18.51 -0.57 27.92
C GLU A 94 17.87 -1.63 28.83
N ASP A 95 17.71 -1.33 30.12
CA ASP A 95 17.12 -2.22 31.13
C ASP A 95 15.63 -2.55 30.87
N ASN A 96 14.92 -1.69 30.14
CA ASN A 96 13.48 -1.82 29.87
C ASN A 96 13.17 -2.49 28.53
N ARG A 97 14.13 -2.57 27.60
CA ARG A 97 13.90 -3.14 26.26
C ARG A 97 13.40 -4.58 26.29
N ALA A 98 13.88 -5.39 27.23
CA ALA A 98 13.39 -6.76 27.39
C ALA A 98 11.91 -6.81 27.79
N ALA A 99 11.46 -5.90 28.65
CA ALA A 99 10.05 -5.77 29.01
C ALA A 99 9.22 -5.28 27.82
N LEU A 100 9.75 -4.33 27.04
CA LEU A 100 9.12 -3.85 25.82
C LEU A 100 8.90 -4.98 24.80
N VAL A 101 9.89 -5.84 24.57
CA VAL A 101 9.74 -7.00 23.66
C VAL A 101 8.65 -7.97 24.14
N GLU A 102 8.47 -8.14 25.45
CA GLU A 102 7.36 -8.93 25.99
C GLU A 102 5.99 -8.25 25.82
N GLU A 103 5.94 -6.92 25.70
CA GLU A 103 4.73 -6.15 25.39
C GLU A 103 4.29 -6.35 23.93
N TYR A 104 5.23 -6.34 22.98
CA TYR A 104 4.96 -6.63 21.55
C TYR A 104 4.23 -7.95 21.33
N LYS A 105 4.44 -8.94 22.21
CA LYS A 105 3.80 -10.27 22.14
C LYS A 105 2.34 -10.26 22.60
N LYS A 106 1.94 -9.25 23.36
CA LYS A 106 0.63 -9.15 24.02
C LYS A 106 -0.25 -8.11 23.36
N GLU A 107 0.34 -7.01 22.92
CA GLU A 107 -0.37 -5.87 22.37
C GLU A 107 -0.35 -5.86 20.84
N GLU A 108 -1.51 -5.62 20.25
CA GLU A 108 -1.67 -5.49 18.79
C GLU A 108 -1.19 -4.14 18.26
N ASP A 109 -1.04 -3.15 19.12
CA ASP A 109 -0.67 -1.77 18.81
C ASP A 109 0.17 -1.19 19.95
N LEU A 110 1.32 -0.59 19.62
CA LEU A 110 2.25 0.06 20.53
C LEU A 110 2.48 1.54 20.17
N HIS A 111 1.52 2.16 19.50
CA HIS A 111 1.50 3.60 19.23
C HIS A 111 2.75 4.07 18.47
N GLU A 112 3.52 4.99 19.06
CA GLU A 112 4.70 5.60 18.44
C GLU A 112 5.79 4.56 18.15
N LEU A 113 5.84 3.47 18.92
CA LEU A 113 6.81 2.40 18.75
C LEU A 113 6.61 1.61 17.46
N GLU A 114 5.42 1.62 16.87
CA GLU A 114 5.18 0.93 15.59
C GLU A 114 6.02 1.53 14.46
N ILE A 115 6.06 2.86 14.41
CA ILE A 115 6.90 3.63 13.48
C ILE A 115 8.37 3.59 13.87
N LEU A 116 8.70 3.51 15.16
CA LEU A 116 10.08 3.52 15.65
C LEU A 116 10.74 2.15 15.72
N THR A 117 10.01 1.06 15.43
CA THR A 117 10.54 -0.30 15.45
C THR A 117 11.74 -0.44 14.50
N PRO A 118 12.97 -0.73 15.00
CA PRO A 118 14.20 -0.61 14.22
C PRO A 118 14.22 -1.49 12.98
N GLY A 119 13.78 -2.74 13.08
CA GLY A 119 13.82 -3.71 11.99
C GLY A 119 12.79 -3.51 10.89
N GLN A 120 11.87 -2.54 11.00
CA GLN A 120 10.94 -2.23 9.89
C GLN A 120 11.67 -1.58 8.72
N GLN A 121 11.36 -2.03 7.51
CA GLN A 121 11.99 -1.56 6.26
C GLN A 121 10.97 -1.03 5.27
N LYS A 122 9.71 -1.45 5.35
CA LYS A 122 8.66 -1.09 4.39
C LYS A 122 7.44 -0.55 5.12
N ILE A 123 6.78 0.40 4.48
CA ILE A 123 5.47 0.91 4.90
C ILE A 123 4.55 1.01 3.69
N GLY A 124 3.28 0.65 3.87
CA GLY A 124 2.24 0.87 2.89
C GLY A 124 0.95 1.27 3.59
N CYS A 125 0.30 2.34 3.11
CA CYS A 125 -0.91 2.88 3.71
C CYS A 125 -2.05 3.01 2.71
N ILE A 126 -3.27 2.93 3.21
CA ILE A 126 -4.52 3.12 2.46
C ILE A 126 -5.39 4.14 3.18
N GLU A 127 -6.28 4.79 2.41
CA GLU A 127 -7.42 5.50 2.98
C GLU A 127 -8.33 4.51 3.73
N TRP A 128 -8.89 4.96 4.85
CA TRP A 128 -9.65 4.14 5.78
C TRP A 128 -10.90 4.89 6.22
N ASP A 129 -12.07 4.39 5.83
CA ASP A 129 -13.35 5.07 6.08
C ASP A 129 -13.90 4.83 7.51
N LYS A 130 -13.06 4.82 8.56
CA LYS A 130 -13.53 4.71 9.95
C LYS A 130 -12.95 5.79 10.87
N GLU A 131 -13.83 6.67 11.32
CA GLU A 131 -13.58 7.60 12.42
C GLU A 131 -12.92 6.90 13.64
N PRO A 132 -11.88 7.50 14.25
CA PRO A 132 -11.34 8.85 14.02
C PRO A 132 -10.18 8.93 13.00
N TYR A 133 -9.81 7.82 12.34
CA TYR A 133 -8.62 7.77 11.49
C TYR A 133 -9.00 7.53 10.02
N GLU A 134 -8.51 8.39 9.14
CA GLU A 134 -8.80 8.36 7.71
C GLU A 134 -7.77 7.53 6.92
N THR A 135 -6.74 7.00 7.58
CA THR A 135 -5.64 6.28 6.96
C THR A 135 -5.12 5.15 7.85
N TYR A 136 -4.90 3.98 7.24
CA TYR A 136 -4.37 2.78 7.90
C TYR A 136 -3.10 2.28 7.19
N CYS A 137 -2.09 1.89 7.95
CA CYS A 137 -0.78 1.49 7.43
C CYS A 137 -0.34 0.12 7.96
N PHE A 138 0.39 -0.64 7.14
CA PHE A 138 1.22 -1.77 7.60
C PHE A 138 2.70 -1.47 7.48
N LEU A 139 3.48 -2.06 8.39
CA LEU A 139 4.93 -2.08 8.39
C LEU A 139 5.46 -3.51 8.38
N GLU A 140 6.52 -3.73 7.61
CA GLU A 140 7.22 -5.02 7.47
C GLU A 140 8.74 -4.85 7.44
N PRO A 141 9.52 -5.91 7.79
CA PRO A 141 9.12 -7.29 8.06
C PRO A 141 9.02 -7.66 9.55
N GLU A 142 9.07 -6.70 10.47
CA GLU A 142 9.16 -7.03 11.88
C GLU A 142 7.80 -6.97 12.57
N GLY A 143 7.39 -8.02 13.29
CA GLY A 143 6.20 -7.98 14.14
C GLY A 143 6.46 -8.20 15.64
N SER A 144 7.64 -8.73 15.97
CA SER A 144 7.96 -9.27 17.30
C SER A 144 8.64 -8.29 18.26
N GLY A 145 9.12 -7.15 17.77
CA GLY A 145 9.95 -6.21 18.55
C GLY A 145 11.38 -6.68 18.84
N ASN A 146 11.79 -7.86 18.34
CA ASN A 146 13.11 -8.44 18.62
C ASN A 146 14.29 -7.55 18.21
N SER A 147 14.12 -6.60 17.28
CA SER A 147 15.16 -5.65 16.90
C SER A 147 15.52 -4.67 18.03
N TRP A 148 14.68 -4.55 19.06
CA TRP A 148 15.00 -3.82 20.29
C TRP A 148 16.02 -4.56 21.18
N ASN A 149 16.24 -5.87 20.98
CA ASN A 149 17.23 -6.62 21.77
C ASN A 149 18.68 -6.33 21.36
N ILE A 150 18.90 -5.55 20.30
CA ILE A 150 20.25 -5.15 19.90
C ILE A 150 20.79 -4.15 20.94
N PRO A 151 22.00 -4.39 21.50
CA PRO A 151 22.63 -3.47 22.45
C PRO A 151 22.73 -2.05 21.90
N GLN A 152 22.73 -1.06 22.79
CA GLN A 152 22.95 0.32 22.37
C GLN A 152 24.33 0.48 21.71
N GLY A 153 24.38 1.31 20.68
CA GLY A 153 25.58 1.52 19.88
C GLY A 153 25.47 2.76 19.00
N ASP A 154 26.53 3.03 18.25
CA ASP A 154 26.53 4.16 17.32
C ASP A 154 25.44 3.95 16.25
N PRO A 155 24.63 4.97 15.92
CA PRO A 155 23.56 4.83 14.93
C PRO A 155 24.08 4.31 13.58
N GLY A 156 23.43 3.27 13.05
CA GLY A 156 23.82 2.60 11.80
C GLY A 156 25.10 1.74 11.90
N SER A 157 25.60 1.44 13.09
CA SER A 157 26.78 0.58 13.26
C SER A 157 26.50 -0.92 13.20
N ASP A 158 25.23 -1.34 13.28
CA ASP A 158 24.80 -2.75 13.24
C ASP A 158 23.79 -3.00 12.10
N CYS A 159 24.12 -2.48 10.92
CA CYS A 159 23.36 -2.77 9.70
C CYS A 159 23.66 -4.18 9.19
N ALA A 160 22.61 -4.90 8.75
CA ALA A 160 22.80 -6.23 8.17
C ALA A 160 23.50 -6.15 6.80
N GLN A 161 24.03 -7.29 6.36
CA GLN A 161 24.66 -7.42 5.04
C GLN A 161 23.74 -6.91 3.91
N GLY A 162 24.30 -6.07 3.03
CA GLY A 162 23.57 -5.44 1.93
C GLY A 162 22.97 -4.08 2.29
N PHE A 163 23.18 -3.60 3.52
CA PHE A 163 22.80 -2.28 3.99
C PHE A 163 24.04 -1.53 4.50
N GLU A 164 24.07 -0.23 4.23
CA GLU A 164 25.07 0.71 4.71
C GLU A 164 24.43 1.78 5.61
N ASN A 165 25.29 2.49 6.34
CA ASN A 165 24.89 3.58 7.21
C ASN A 165 24.62 4.87 6.41
N ASP A 166 23.36 5.27 6.32
CA ASP A 166 22.87 6.54 5.78
C ASP A 166 22.49 7.49 6.94
N ASP A 167 23.50 8.16 7.50
CA ASP A 167 23.36 9.14 8.59
C ASP A 167 22.57 8.62 9.81
N GLY A 168 22.88 7.40 10.24
CA GLY A 168 22.27 6.75 11.39
C GLY A 168 21.09 5.83 11.07
N LEU A 169 20.74 5.68 9.79
CA LEU A 169 19.78 4.69 9.30
C LEU A 169 20.47 3.63 8.44
N CYS A 170 20.05 2.38 8.53
CA CYS A 170 20.46 1.32 7.63
C CYS A 170 19.67 1.43 6.33
N SER A 171 20.36 1.77 5.24
CA SER A 171 19.82 1.90 3.89
C SER A 171 20.49 0.89 2.95
N PRO A 172 19.80 0.32 1.95
CA PRO A 172 20.44 -0.60 0.99
C PRO A 172 21.64 0.05 0.29
N GLU A 173 22.76 -0.67 0.15
CA GLU A 173 23.98 -0.20 -0.56
C GLU A 173 23.72 0.16 -2.03
N ILE A 174 22.68 -0.45 -2.60
CA ILE A 174 22.08 -0.05 -3.86
C ILE A 174 20.69 0.45 -3.47
N GLU A 175 20.52 1.77 -3.36
CA GLU A 175 19.19 2.40 -3.32
C GLU A 175 18.35 1.66 -4.36
N PRO A 176 17.17 1.10 -4.00
CA PRO A 176 16.33 0.42 -4.96
C PRO A 176 15.92 1.44 -6.02
N THR A 177 16.75 1.54 -7.05
CA THR A 177 16.37 2.13 -8.31
C THR A 177 15.15 1.31 -8.73
N PRO A 178 14.05 1.90 -9.19
CA PRO A 178 13.01 1.12 -9.86
C PRO A 178 13.69 0.42 -11.04
N THR A 179 14.13 -0.82 -10.83
CA THR A 179 15.19 -1.40 -11.64
C THR A 179 14.53 -1.94 -12.89
N ALA A 180 14.80 -1.26 -14.00
CA ALA A 180 14.57 -1.82 -15.31
C ALA A 180 15.40 -3.10 -15.49
N HIS A 181 14.70 -4.18 -15.85
CA HIS A 181 15.16 -5.34 -16.60
C HIS A 181 16.23 -6.28 -16.00
N ALA A 182 15.83 -7.53 -15.81
CA ALA A 182 16.54 -8.67 -16.40
C ALA A 182 15.54 -9.56 -17.15
N THR A 183 15.85 -9.82 -18.41
CA THR A 183 15.13 -10.69 -19.33
C THR A 183 15.20 -12.16 -18.91
N GLY A 184 14.05 -12.83 -18.95
CA GLY A 184 13.97 -14.26 -19.22
C GLY A 184 13.58 -15.12 -18.02
N THR A 185 12.47 -15.81 -18.20
CA THR A 185 11.95 -17.00 -17.49
C THR A 185 11.08 -16.79 -16.24
N THR A 186 9.82 -17.22 -16.42
CA THR A 186 8.76 -17.58 -15.47
C THR A 186 8.26 -16.47 -14.55
N PHE A 187 7.19 -15.82 -15.00
CA PHE A 187 6.46 -14.76 -14.32
C PHE A 187 5.89 -15.18 -12.96
N THR A 188 6.62 -14.92 -11.89
CA THR A 188 6.02 -14.48 -10.63
C THR A 188 5.82 -12.98 -10.75
N ARG A 189 4.64 -12.52 -11.20
CA ARG A 189 4.32 -11.09 -11.33
C ARG A 189 4.30 -10.45 -9.95
N THR A 190 5.39 -9.76 -9.60
CA THR A 190 5.64 -9.25 -8.25
C THR A 190 5.20 -7.81 -8.06
N THR A 191 4.99 -7.04 -9.15
CA THR A 191 4.53 -5.64 -9.08
C THR A 191 3.38 -5.33 -10.05
N LYS A 192 2.58 -4.31 -9.72
CA LYS A 192 1.48 -3.82 -10.57
C LYS A 192 2.01 -3.25 -11.90
N GLU A 193 3.19 -2.66 -11.89
CA GLU A 193 3.85 -2.11 -13.07
C GLU A 193 4.25 -3.21 -14.05
N GLU A 194 4.78 -4.33 -13.55
CA GLU A 194 5.11 -5.50 -14.37
C GLU A 194 3.85 -6.11 -14.97
N TYR A 195 2.80 -6.32 -14.15
CA TYR A 195 1.53 -6.86 -14.62
C TYR A 195 0.88 -5.98 -15.71
N LEU A 196 0.83 -4.67 -15.49
CA LEU A 196 0.23 -3.73 -16.42
C LEU A 196 1.03 -3.61 -17.72
N LYS A 197 2.36 -3.63 -17.62
CA LYS A 197 3.24 -3.60 -18.78
C LYS A 197 3.01 -4.81 -19.69
N ASP A 198 3.01 -6.02 -19.14
CA ASP A 198 2.76 -7.24 -19.91
C ASP A 198 1.38 -7.22 -20.56
N LEU A 199 0.36 -6.78 -19.80
CA LEU A 199 -1.01 -6.73 -20.30
C LEU A 199 -1.13 -5.76 -21.46
N ASN A 200 -0.47 -4.60 -21.39
CA ASN A 200 -0.43 -3.64 -22.47
C ASN A 200 0.38 -4.13 -23.68
N GLU A 201 1.44 -4.92 -23.46
CA GLU A 201 2.16 -5.58 -24.54
C GLU A 201 1.26 -6.57 -25.29
N LEU A 202 0.58 -7.46 -24.56
CA LEU A 202 -0.41 -8.39 -25.12
C LEU A 202 -1.51 -7.66 -25.90
N ARG A 203 -2.11 -6.62 -25.31
CA ARG A 203 -3.15 -5.79 -25.97
C ARG A 203 -2.64 -5.19 -27.27
N ARG A 204 -1.38 -4.74 -27.30
CA ARG A 204 -0.74 -4.15 -28.48
C ARG A 204 -0.50 -5.19 -29.57
N GLU A 205 -0.07 -6.39 -29.22
CA GLU A 205 0.11 -7.50 -30.17
C GLU A 205 -1.23 -7.92 -30.79
N VAL A 206 -2.25 -8.14 -29.95
CA VAL A 206 -3.62 -8.48 -30.37
C VAL A 206 -4.20 -7.37 -31.27
N ALA A 207 -4.06 -6.10 -30.90
CA ALA A 207 -4.55 -4.98 -31.70
C ALA A 207 -3.92 -4.93 -33.09
N LYS A 208 -2.60 -5.19 -33.19
CA LYS A 208 -1.89 -5.27 -34.47
C LYS A 208 -2.34 -6.48 -35.28
N LYS A 209 -2.39 -7.66 -34.67
CA LYS A 209 -2.74 -8.94 -35.34
C LYS A 209 -4.14 -8.89 -35.94
N TYR A 210 -5.14 -8.46 -35.15
CA TYR A 210 -6.56 -8.47 -35.56
C TYR A 210 -7.09 -7.09 -35.98
N ARG A 211 -6.19 -6.12 -36.20
CA ARG A 211 -6.50 -4.76 -36.70
C ARG A 211 -7.60 -4.07 -35.89
N ILE A 212 -7.43 -4.02 -34.57
CA ILE A 212 -8.39 -3.39 -33.64
C ILE A 212 -8.00 -1.92 -33.46
N PRO A 213 -8.72 -0.96 -34.04
CA PRO A 213 -8.31 0.45 -34.06
C PRO A 213 -8.52 1.19 -32.73
N ASN A 214 -9.34 0.64 -31.83
CA ASN A 214 -9.79 1.25 -30.58
C ASN A 214 -9.30 0.50 -29.34
N MET A 215 -8.13 -0.15 -29.41
CA MET A 215 -7.49 -0.81 -28.27
C MET A 215 -6.68 0.21 -27.46
N TYR A 216 -7.28 0.77 -26.42
CA TYR A 216 -6.62 1.75 -25.55
C TYR A 216 -5.57 1.09 -24.64
N GLU A 217 -4.50 1.83 -24.35
CA GLU A 217 -3.53 1.45 -23.33
C GLU A 217 -4.17 1.56 -21.95
N LEU A 218 -3.97 0.54 -21.12
CA LEU A 218 -4.45 0.54 -19.76
C LEU A 218 -3.46 1.31 -18.87
N PHE A 219 -3.99 2.05 -17.92
CA PHE A 219 -3.24 2.60 -16.80
C PHE A 219 -3.81 2.04 -15.50
N TRP A 220 -2.99 2.01 -14.46
CA TRP A 220 -3.44 1.59 -13.14
C TRP A 220 -4.25 2.72 -12.51
N ASP A 221 -5.45 2.37 -12.03
CA ASP A 221 -6.33 3.27 -11.31
C ASP A 221 -6.65 2.64 -9.96
N ASN A 222 -6.24 3.30 -8.88
CA ASN A 222 -6.38 2.74 -7.53
C ASN A 222 -7.85 2.62 -7.12
N VAL A 223 -8.70 3.56 -7.53
CA VAL A 223 -10.14 3.52 -7.24
C VAL A 223 -10.79 2.32 -7.92
N ALA A 224 -10.46 2.06 -9.19
CA ALA A 224 -10.94 0.88 -9.91
C ALA A 224 -10.42 -0.43 -9.28
N ALA A 225 -9.19 -0.44 -8.74
CA ALA A 225 -8.62 -1.58 -8.05
C ALA A 225 -9.34 -1.86 -6.70
N GLU A 226 -9.63 -0.82 -5.92
CA GLU A 226 -10.38 -0.89 -4.67
C GLU A 226 -11.82 -1.38 -4.91
N GLU A 227 -12.50 -0.84 -5.92
CA GLU A 227 -13.84 -1.30 -6.33
C GLU A 227 -13.85 -2.77 -6.79
N ALA A 228 -12.74 -3.28 -7.32
CA ALA A 228 -12.61 -4.68 -7.68
C ALA A 228 -12.53 -5.62 -6.46
N LEU A 229 -12.28 -5.09 -5.25
CA LEU A 229 -12.26 -5.87 -4.00
C LEU A 229 -13.65 -6.01 -3.37
N VAL A 230 -14.57 -5.09 -3.66
CA VAL A 230 -15.93 -5.10 -3.10
C VAL A 230 -16.71 -6.33 -3.62
N THR A 231 -17.40 -7.05 -2.74
CA THR A 231 -18.19 -8.24 -3.11
C THR A 231 -19.55 -7.92 -3.73
N ASP A 232 -19.99 -6.67 -3.60
CA ASP A 232 -21.21 -6.18 -4.25
C ASP A 232 -21.01 -6.16 -5.77
N LYS A 233 -22.03 -6.68 -6.42
CA LYS A 233 -22.09 -7.02 -7.84
C LYS A 233 -23.00 -6.05 -8.60
N ASP A 234 -23.62 -5.09 -7.93
CA ASP A 234 -24.53 -4.15 -8.57
C ASP A 234 -23.73 -3.10 -9.37
N GLY A 235 -24.10 -2.86 -10.65
CA GLY A 235 -23.48 -1.84 -11.50
C GLY A 235 -22.14 -2.19 -12.17
N LEU A 236 -21.53 -3.33 -11.85
CA LEU A 236 -20.25 -3.81 -12.39
C LEU A 236 -20.37 -4.42 -13.81
N GLY A 237 -21.55 -4.43 -14.44
CA GLY A 237 -21.80 -5.10 -15.74
C GLY A 237 -21.68 -4.22 -16.99
N GLU A 238 -21.96 -2.91 -16.86
CA GLU A 238 -22.05 -2.00 -18.01
C GLU A 238 -20.78 -1.16 -18.22
N THR A 239 -20.14 -0.69 -17.14
CA THR A 239 -18.99 0.23 -17.21
C THR A 239 -17.68 -0.32 -16.65
N LYS A 240 -17.74 -1.44 -15.92
CA LYS A 240 -16.60 -2.03 -15.23
C LYS A 240 -16.54 -3.53 -15.55
N ARG A 241 -15.36 -4.14 -15.43
CA ARG A 241 -15.17 -5.59 -15.55
C ARG A 241 -14.06 -6.04 -14.61
N ARG A 242 -14.25 -7.21 -13.99
CA ARG A 242 -13.29 -7.79 -13.04
C ARG A 242 -12.62 -9.00 -13.66
N THR A 243 -11.31 -9.11 -13.48
CA THR A 243 -10.53 -10.33 -13.73
C THR A 243 -9.87 -10.75 -12.42
N PHE A 244 -9.62 -12.04 -12.23
CA PHE A 244 -8.91 -12.55 -11.06
C PHE A 244 -7.42 -12.66 -11.38
N ARG A 245 -6.55 -12.38 -10.39
CA ARG A 245 -5.10 -12.54 -10.56
C ARG A 245 -4.72 -13.99 -10.92
N ASP A 246 -5.52 -14.95 -10.46
CA ASP A 246 -5.31 -16.37 -10.68
C ASP A 246 -5.90 -16.85 -12.02
N SER A 247 -6.78 -16.05 -12.65
CA SER A 247 -7.12 -16.23 -14.06
C SER A 247 -6.04 -15.56 -14.88
N ASP A 248 -4.89 -16.23 -15.00
CA ASP A 248 -3.76 -15.77 -15.81
C ASP A 248 -4.25 -15.49 -17.24
N PRO A 249 -4.33 -14.21 -17.68
CA PRO A 249 -4.80 -13.89 -19.02
C PRO A 249 -3.83 -14.36 -20.12
N PHE A 250 -2.68 -14.91 -19.71
CA PHE A 250 -1.65 -15.50 -20.55
C PHE A 250 -1.72 -17.03 -20.60
N THR A 251 -2.60 -17.65 -19.81
CA THR A 251 -2.98 -19.04 -20.00
C THR A 251 -4.04 -19.08 -21.10
N GLU A 252 -3.79 -19.82 -22.19
CA GLU A 252 -4.75 -19.98 -23.28
C GLU A 252 -6.01 -20.72 -22.80
N VAL A 253 -7.01 -19.97 -22.33
CA VAL A 253 -8.33 -20.51 -21.94
C VAL A 253 -9.29 -20.53 -23.14
N ARG A 254 -9.05 -19.70 -24.16
CA ARG A 254 -9.84 -19.59 -25.40
C ARG A 254 -8.94 -19.43 -26.62
N ASP A 255 -9.42 -19.93 -27.75
CA ASP A 255 -8.78 -19.71 -29.05
C ASP A 255 -9.09 -18.28 -29.54
N LEU A 256 -8.15 -17.37 -29.27
CA LEU A 256 -8.26 -15.97 -29.67
C LEU A 256 -8.26 -15.78 -31.19
N ASP A 257 -7.65 -16.69 -31.95
CA ASP A 257 -7.67 -16.64 -33.41
C ASP A 257 -9.10 -16.92 -33.91
N SER A 258 -9.79 -17.88 -33.31
CA SER A 258 -11.21 -18.14 -33.60
C SER A 258 -12.11 -17.00 -33.10
N ASP A 259 -11.98 -16.56 -31.85
CA ASP A 259 -12.92 -15.59 -31.26
C ASP A 259 -12.83 -14.18 -31.88
N LEU A 260 -11.63 -13.74 -32.25
CA LEU A 260 -11.38 -12.39 -32.76
C LEU A 260 -11.38 -12.31 -34.29
N ASP A 261 -11.55 -13.45 -34.97
CA ASP A 261 -11.83 -13.48 -36.40
C ASP A 261 -13.07 -12.65 -36.73
N PHE A 262 -13.02 -11.93 -37.84
CA PHE A 262 -14.06 -10.98 -38.22
C PHE A 262 -15.45 -11.63 -38.29
N ASP A 263 -15.52 -12.88 -38.73
CA ASP A 263 -16.78 -13.61 -38.92
C ASP A 263 -17.39 -14.07 -37.59
N ASN A 264 -16.58 -14.21 -36.53
CA ASN A 264 -17.00 -14.72 -35.22
C ASN A 264 -17.26 -13.62 -34.19
N ARG A 265 -16.86 -12.37 -34.46
CA ARG A 265 -17.06 -11.24 -33.54
C ARG A 265 -18.52 -11.01 -33.16
N ALA A 266 -19.46 -11.25 -34.07
CA ALA A 266 -20.89 -11.09 -33.78
C ALA A 266 -21.37 -12.11 -32.73
N ALA A 267 -20.94 -13.37 -32.84
CA ALA A 267 -21.23 -14.42 -31.87
C ALA A 267 -20.56 -14.12 -30.51
N LEU A 268 -19.34 -13.57 -30.52
CA LEU A 268 -18.66 -13.15 -29.29
C LEU A 268 -19.40 -12.00 -28.58
N VAL A 269 -19.94 -11.04 -29.33
CA VAL A 269 -20.77 -9.94 -28.78
C VAL A 269 -22.10 -10.46 -28.23
N GLU A 270 -22.70 -11.46 -28.88
CA GLU A 270 -23.92 -12.12 -28.40
C GLU A 270 -23.67 -12.91 -27.11
N GLU A 271 -22.62 -13.73 -27.06
CA GLU A 271 -22.16 -14.43 -25.86
C GLU A 271 -21.90 -13.44 -24.70
N TYR A 272 -21.27 -12.29 -25.02
CA TYR A 272 -21.03 -11.23 -24.05
C TYR A 272 -22.33 -10.62 -23.49
N GLY A 273 -23.38 -10.53 -24.32
CA GLY A 273 -24.70 -10.03 -23.94
C GLY A 273 -25.55 -11.03 -23.15
N ASP A 274 -25.32 -12.33 -23.34
CA ASP A 274 -26.10 -13.42 -22.73
C ASP A 274 -25.52 -13.95 -21.41
N SER A 275 -24.39 -13.41 -20.96
CA SER A 275 -23.86 -13.64 -19.62
C SER A 275 -24.95 -13.43 -18.55
N ASP A 276 -25.20 -14.43 -17.70
CA ASP A 276 -26.23 -14.45 -16.64
C ASP A 276 -26.23 -13.17 -15.78
N TYR A 277 -25.06 -12.55 -15.67
CA TYR A 277 -24.81 -11.31 -14.96
C TYR A 277 -25.41 -10.06 -15.64
N ILE A 278 -25.27 -9.92 -16.96
CA ILE A 278 -25.88 -8.82 -17.72
C ILE A 278 -27.40 -8.99 -17.84
N ARG A 279 -27.87 -10.24 -17.92
CA ARG A 279 -29.31 -10.53 -17.97
C ARG A 279 -30.02 -10.13 -16.67
N ALA A 280 -29.40 -10.36 -15.51
CA ALA A 280 -29.94 -9.95 -14.21
C ALA A 280 -30.03 -8.42 -14.07
N GLU A 281 -29.01 -7.69 -14.53
CA GLU A 281 -28.97 -6.22 -14.47
C GLU A 281 -30.01 -5.56 -15.38
N ARG A 282 -30.17 -6.06 -16.62
CA ARG A 282 -31.22 -5.58 -17.55
C ARG A 282 -32.63 -5.77 -16.99
N VAL A 283 -32.90 -6.92 -16.37
CA VAL A 283 -34.21 -7.19 -15.74
C VAL A 283 -34.44 -6.26 -14.55
N ARG A 284 -33.40 -5.96 -13.76
CA ARG A 284 -33.48 -5.03 -12.62
C ARG A 284 -33.73 -3.60 -13.06
N LEU A 285 -33.00 -3.10 -14.06
CA LEU A 285 -33.19 -1.76 -14.63
C LEU A 285 -34.56 -1.59 -15.29
N MET A 286 -35.06 -2.60 -16.00
CA MET A 286 -36.44 -2.58 -16.54
C MET A 286 -37.49 -2.51 -15.43
N LYS A 287 -37.25 -3.17 -14.29
CA LYS A 287 -38.14 -3.13 -13.12
C LYS A 287 -38.08 -1.78 -12.39
N VAL A 288 -36.90 -1.16 -12.29
CA VAL A 288 -36.73 0.20 -11.74
C VAL A 288 -37.36 1.25 -12.64
N MET A 289 -37.22 1.12 -13.96
CA MET A 289 -37.88 2.00 -14.92
C MET A 289 -39.41 1.84 -14.91
N SER A 290 -39.93 0.60 -14.77
CA SER A 290 -41.38 0.40 -14.66
C SER A 290 -41.94 1.01 -13.36
N MET A 291 -41.22 0.85 -12.24
CA MET A 291 -41.60 1.46 -10.96
C MET A 291 -41.57 3.00 -11.01
N SER A 292 -40.62 3.59 -11.73
CA SER A 292 -40.55 5.04 -11.94
C SER A 292 -41.71 5.57 -12.80
N ILE A 293 -42.11 4.83 -13.84
CA ILE A 293 -43.26 5.18 -14.69
C ILE A 293 -44.58 5.08 -13.90
N ASP A 294 -44.76 4.03 -13.09
CA ASP A 294 -45.95 3.87 -12.24
C ASP A 294 -46.04 4.97 -11.16
N SER A 295 -44.90 5.37 -10.59
CA SER A 295 -44.82 6.50 -9.65
C SER A 295 -45.14 7.84 -10.32
N CYS A 296 -44.74 8.05 -11.58
CA CYS A 296 -45.11 9.24 -12.35
C CYS A 296 -46.60 9.26 -12.70
N LEU A 297 -47.20 8.12 -13.03
CA LEU A 297 -48.62 8.00 -13.36
C LEU A 297 -49.53 8.14 -12.13
N ALA A 298 -49.07 7.73 -10.94
CA ALA A 298 -49.80 7.91 -9.68
C ALA A 298 -49.86 9.37 -9.21
N THR A 299 -48.95 10.23 -9.67
CA THR A 299 -48.93 11.66 -9.34
C THR A 299 -49.79 12.50 -10.30
N LEU A 300 -50.31 11.89 -11.38
CA LEU A 300 -51.12 12.52 -12.43
C LEU A 300 -52.61 12.13 -12.37
N ARG A 301 -53.08 11.50 -11.29
CA ARG A 301 -54.49 11.16 -11.05
C ARG A 301 -55.07 11.88 -9.83
#